data_AF-A0A946VRV3-F1
#
_entry.id   AF-A0A946VRV3-F1
#
_cell.length_a   1.000
_cell.length_b   1.000
_cell.length_c   1.000
_cell.angle_alpha   90.00
_cell.angle_beta   90.00
_cell.angle_gamma   90.00
#
_symmetry.space_group_name_H-M   'P 1'
#
loop_
_entity.id
_entity.type
_entity.pdbx_description
1 polymer ?
#
loop_
_entity_poly.entity_id
_entity_poly.type
_entity_poly.pdbx_seq_one_letter_code
_entity_poly.pdbx_strand_id
1 'polypeptide(L)'
;MMSDKIKRLCMGLLCLLTSASVLAGISVEPAVVDLNFNAGRATGQFVITNTGDKDERYRIVASFFTLTESGGVQLAEETEHSMASWIKFNPKEFHLPPKSKRLVRFVVLPKKKVEDGQYWAAMELESLEGRDYSTKDEQGRTFNLKVIPSVLAPMFGRAGKISPDFEIKTEALLKNPRGQNVFEIEIGNKGNAVLNFRGYYQIEDSNNEVVHESAMDGGLLLRDKTRKYVTLIDPELPPGNYTLKILYASKGLSVPLERELEISF
;
A
#
# COMPACT_ATOMS: atom_id res chain seq x y z
N MET A 1 39.10 -60.37 -3.74
CA MET A 1 38.75 -60.36 -5.18
C MET A 1 37.29 -59.94 -5.29
N MET A 2 36.96 -58.96 -6.15
CA MET A 2 35.67 -58.22 -6.28
C MET A 2 35.37 -57.25 -5.12
N SER A 3 34.89 -56.01 -5.32
CA SER A 3 34.51 -55.26 -6.52
C SER A 3 34.34 -53.77 -6.17
N ASP A 4 35.01 -52.91 -6.94
CA ASP A 4 34.91 -51.44 -7.00
C ASP A 4 33.54 -50.91 -7.48
N LYS A 5 32.54 -50.75 -6.60
CA LYS A 5 31.26 -50.14 -7.00
C LYS A 5 30.58 -49.21 -5.99
N ILE A 6 31.29 -48.51 -5.10
CA ILE A 6 30.67 -47.47 -4.25
C ILE A 6 31.61 -46.29 -4.00
N LYS A 7 32.09 -45.64 -5.08
CA LYS A 7 32.88 -44.39 -4.94
C LYS A 7 32.60 -43.30 -5.98
N ARG A 8 31.53 -43.39 -6.77
CA ARG A 8 31.22 -42.38 -7.79
C ARG A 8 29.72 -42.16 -7.97
N LEU A 9 29.08 -41.41 -7.07
CA LEU A 9 27.84 -40.69 -7.39
C LEU A 9 27.47 -39.64 -6.32
N CYS A 10 28.37 -38.70 -6.00
CA CYS A 10 28.05 -37.52 -5.18
C CYS A 10 28.54 -36.22 -5.82
N MET A 11 28.68 -36.16 -7.14
CA MET A 11 29.16 -34.97 -7.84
C MET A 11 28.18 -34.59 -8.93
N GLY A 12 27.49 -33.46 -8.74
CA GLY A 12 26.84 -32.73 -9.82
C GLY A 12 25.32 -32.77 -9.80
N LEU A 13 24.70 -32.07 -8.86
CA LEU A 13 23.71 -31.03 -9.19
C LEU A 13 23.46 -30.16 -7.95
N LEU A 14 24.44 -29.32 -7.60
CA LEU A 14 24.18 -28.18 -6.74
C LEU A 14 23.43 -27.17 -7.59
N CYS A 15 22.09 -27.27 -7.61
CA CYS A 15 21.22 -26.22 -8.13
C CYS A 15 21.54 -24.93 -7.37
N LEU A 16 22.35 -24.09 -8.00
CA LEU A 16 22.47 -22.67 -7.71
C LEU A 16 21.09 -22.04 -7.95
N LEU A 17 20.22 -22.15 -6.94
CA LEU A 17 19.13 -21.22 -6.71
C LEU A 17 19.78 -19.88 -6.32
N THR A 18 20.38 -19.20 -7.30
CA THR A 18 20.61 -17.77 -7.18
C THR A 18 19.24 -17.13 -7.24
N SER A 19 18.63 -16.95 -6.08
CA SER A 19 17.60 -15.94 -5.92
C SER A 19 18.22 -14.65 -6.45
N ALA A 20 17.80 -14.20 -7.63
CA ALA A 20 18.07 -12.84 -8.06
C ALA A 20 17.31 -11.97 -7.07
N SER A 21 17.95 -11.65 -5.95
CA SER A 21 17.51 -10.60 -5.06
C SER A 21 17.58 -9.34 -5.89
N VAL A 22 16.43 -8.94 -6.45
CA VAL A 22 16.23 -7.58 -6.94
C VAL A 22 16.33 -6.70 -5.70
N LEU A 23 17.56 -6.38 -5.32
CA LEU A 23 17.84 -5.34 -4.36
C LEU A 23 17.35 -4.06 -5.01
N ALA A 24 16.24 -3.54 -4.51
CA ALA A 24 15.83 -2.18 -4.82
C ALA A 24 17.02 -1.27 -4.49
N GLY A 25 17.63 -0.68 -5.53
CA GLY A 25 18.87 0.11 -5.42
C GLY A 25 18.64 1.52 -4.89
N ILE A 26 17.44 1.81 -4.37
CA ILE A 26 17.03 3.15 -3.96
C ILE A 26 16.23 3.05 -2.66
N SER A 27 16.49 3.99 -1.74
CA SER A 27 15.69 4.22 -0.54
C SER A 27 15.21 5.67 -0.52
N VAL A 28 13.96 5.87 -0.08
CA VAL A 28 13.33 7.18 0.04
C VAL A 28 12.83 7.33 1.48
N GLU A 29 13.28 8.37 2.15
CA GLU A 29 12.87 8.71 3.52
C GLU A 29 12.33 10.14 3.59
N PRO A 30 11.19 10.40 4.25
CA PRO A 30 10.27 9.41 4.80
C PRO A 30 9.47 8.69 3.70
N ALA A 31 8.92 7.52 4.02
CA ALA A 31 8.05 6.75 3.12
C ALA A 31 6.67 7.41 2.92
N VAL A 32 6.20 8.16 3.92
CA VAL A 32 4.94 8.91 3.90
C VAL A 32 5.17 10.28 4.56
N VAL A 33 4.55 11.33 4.03
CA VAL A 33 4.60 12.68 4.59
C VAL A 33 3.21 13.12 5.02
N ASP A 34 3.06 13.55 6.27
CA ASP A 34 1.87 14.22 6.78
C ASP A 34 2.12 15.72 6.98
N LEU A 35 1.25 16.56 6.40
CA LEU A 35 1.34 18.02 6.43
C LEU A 35 0.12 18.63 7.11
N ASN A 36 0.35 19.78 7.75
CA ASN A 36 -0.70 20.62 8.32
C ASN A 36 -0.59 22.02 7.71
N PHE A 37 -1.58 22.40 6.90
CA PHE A 37 -1.63 23.70 6.21
C PHE A 37 -2.09 24.84 7.13
N ASN A 38 -2.56 24.55 8.34
CA ASN A 38 -2.97 25.56 9.31
C ASN A 38 -1.76 26.22 10.01
N ALA A 39 -0.59 25.59 9.96
CA ALA A 39 0.63 26.05 10.66
C ALA A 39 1.54 26.94 9.79
N GLY A 40 1.00 27.52 8.72
CA GLY A 40 1.77 28.31 7.75
C GLY A 40 2.25 27.48 6.55
N ARG A 41 3.37 27.90 5.95
CA ARG A 41 3.87 27.29 4.71
C ARG A 41 4.45 25.90 5.00
N ALA A 42 3.74 24.86 4.57
CA ALA A 42 4.20 23.49 4.71
C ALA A 42 5.47 23.26 3.86
N THR A 43 6.53 22.81 4.51
CA THR A 43 7.83 22.50 3.90
C THR A 43 8.36 21.20 4.48
N GLY A 44 9.31 20.59 3.79
CA GLY A 44 10.00 19.40 4.28
C GLY A 44 11.09 18.96 3.32
N GLN A 45 11.56 17.74 3.50
CA GLN A 45 12.57 17.15 2.62
C GLN A 45 12.39 15.64 2.52
N PHE A 46 12.82 15.10 1.39
CA PHE A 46 13.10 13.69 1.20
C PHE A 46 14.61 13.46 1.19
N VAL A 47 15.04 12.38 1.82
CA VAL A 47 16.40 11.83 1.69
C VAL A 47 16.30 10.65 0.72
N ILE A 48 16.97 10.80 -0.41
CA ILE A 48 17.00 9.77 -1.46
C ILE A 48 18.39 9.15 -1.44
N THR A 49 18.46 7.86 -1.16
CA THR A 49 19.73 7.12 -1.00
C THR A 49 19.85 6.08 -2.10
N ASN A 50 20.88 6.18 -2.94
CA ASN A 50 21.24 5.10 -3.85
C ASN A 50 21.94 4.01 -3.04
N THR A 51 21.24 2.92 -2.80
CA THR A 51 21.79 1.74 -2.10
C THR A 51 22.46 0.76 -3.07
N GLY A 52 22.37 1.00 -4.37
CA GLY A 52 23.02 0.24 -5.43
C GLY A 52 24.51 0.52 -5.58
N ASP A 53 25.07 -0.02 -6.65
CA ASP A 53 26.47 0.02 -7.05
C ASP A 53 26.70 0.78 -8.37
N LYS A 54 25.63 1.32 -8.97
CA LYS A 54 25.66 2.08 -10.22
C LYS A 54 25.26 3.52 -10.01
N ASP A 55 25.82 4.39 -10.85
CA ASP A 55 25.34 5.75 -11.04
C ASP A 55 23.89 5.72 -11.54
N GLU A 56 23.08 6.64 -11.04
CA GLU A 56 21.68 6.79 -11.46
C GLU A 56 21.38 8.29 -11.64
N ARG A 57 20.39 8.60 -12.47
CA ARG A 57 19.86 9.96 -12.62
C ARG A 57 18.36 9.93 -12.41
N TYR A 58 17.88 10.82 -11.56
CA TYR A 58 16.48 10.85 -11.19
C TYR A 58 15.83 12.17 -11.55
N ARG A 59 14.53 12.10 -11.85
CA ARG A 59 13.60 13.22 -11.83
C ARG A 59 12.62 13.04 -10.70
N ILE A 60 12.33 14.13 -10.00
CA ILE A 60 11.33 14.17 -8.94
C ILE A 60 10.19 15.09 -9.34
N VAL A 61 8.98 14.55 -9.33
CA VAL A 61 7.75 15.26 -9.66
C VAL A 61 6.70 15.05 -8.58
N ALA A 62 5.77 15.98 -8.48
CA ALA A 62 4.59 15.79 -7.64
C ALA A 62 3.50 15.23 -8.53
N SER A 63 2.99 14.06 -8.19
CA SER A 63 1.98 13.35 -8.96
C SER A 63 0.75 13.08 -8.10
N PHE A 64 -0.40 12.90 -8.73
CA PHE A 64 -1.59 12.45 -8.02
C PHE A 64 -1.75 10.94 -8.14
N PHE A 65 -2.34 10.33 -7.12
CA PHE A 65 -2.53 8.88 -7.08
C PHE A 65 -3.92 8.52 -6.60
N THR A 66 -4.38 7.35 -7.05
CA THR A 66 -5.53 6.62 -6.52
C THR A 66 -5.06 5.28 -5.95
N LEU A 67 -5.98 4.54 -5.34
CA LEU A 67 -5.77 3.16 -4.94
C LEU A 67 -6.45 2.22 -5.94
N THR A 68 -5.83 1.08 -6.20
CA THR A 68 -6.46 -0.06 -6.88
C THR A 68 -7.49 -0.72 -5.97
N GLU A 69 -8.30 -1.63 -6.50
CA GLU A 69 -9.25 -2.42 -5.70
C GLU A 69 -8.54 -3.24 -4.61
N SER A 70 -7.32 -3.69 -4.88
CA SER A 70 -6.45 -4.38 -3.91
C SER A 70 -5.74 -3.44 -2.93
N GLY A 71 -5.91 -2.11 -3.05
CA GLY A 71 -5.32 -1.12 -2.16
C GLY A 71 -3.89 -0.70 -2.53
N GLY A 72 -3.41 -1.11 -3.71
CA GLY A 72 -2.13 -0.67 -4.25
C GLY A 72 -2.17 0.77 -4.74
N VAL A 73 -1.06 1.51 -4.65
CA VAL A 73 -0.96 2.89 -5.15
C VAL A 73 -0.82 2.89 -6.67
N GLN A 74 -1.59 3.73 -7.35
CA GLN A 74 -1.54 3.90 -8.80
C GLN A 74 -1.61 5.37 -9.16
N LEU A 75 -0.78 5.82 -10.11
CA LEU A 75 -0.88 7.17 -10.67
C LEU A 75 -2.27 7.44 -11.26
N ALA A 76 -2.77 8.66 -11.08
CA ALA A 76 -4.07 9.08 -11.57
C ALA A 76 -4.06 10.56 -11.99
N GLU A 77 -5.08 10.96 -12.76
CA GLU A 77 -5.32 12.36 -13.08
C GLU A 77 -5.74 13.16 -11.84
N GLU A 78 -5.31 14.42 -11.74
CA GLU A 78 -5.63 15.27 -10.60
C GLU A 78 -7.14 15.52 -10.46
N THR A 79 -7.65 15.44 -9.23
CA THR A 79 -9.03 15.83 -8.85
C THR A 79 -9.03 17.06 -7.96
N GLU A 80 -10.20 17.52 -7.48
CA GLU A 80 -10.24 18.60 -6.49
C GLU A 80 -9.51 18.28 -5.17
N HIS A 81 -9.23 17.00 -4.89
CA HIS A 81 -8.49 16.56 -3.70
C HIS A 81 -6.98 16.50 -3.91
N SER A 82 -6.50 16.78 -5.11
CA SER A 82 -5.07 16.81 -5.43
C SER A 82 -4.39 18.05 -4.84
N MET A 83 -3.23 17.83 -4.23
CA MET A 83 -2.28 18.90 -3.90
C MET A 83 -1.01 18.84 -4.76
N ALA A 84 -0.94 17.99 -5.79
CA ALA A 84 0.26 17.78 -6.59
C ALA A 84 0.74 19.09 -7.23
N SER A 85 -0.17 19.85 -7.84
CA SER A 85 0.13 21.16 -8.44
C SER A 85 0.66 22.22 -7.47
N TRP A 86 0.43 22.05 -6.16
CA TRP A 86 0.87 22.97 -5.10
C TRP A 86 2.32 22.71 -4.68
N ILE A 87 2.82 21.50 -4.91
CA ILE A 87 4.12 21.05 -4.43
C ILE A 87 5.21 21.51 -5.41
N LYS A 88 6.33 22.01 -4.85
CA LYS A 88 7.55 22.33 -5.60
C LYS A 88 8.73 21.64 -4.95
N PHE A 89 9.45 20.84 -5.73
CA PHE A 89 10.68 20.17 -5.32
C PHE A 89 11.92 20.94 -5.76
N ASN A 90 12.99 20.85 -4.96
CA ASN A 90 14.30 21.34 -5.30
C ASN A 90 15.40 20.41 -4.76
N PRO A 91 16.30 19.89 -5.62
CA PRO A 91 16.29 19.98 -7.08
C PRO A 91 15.15 19.15 -7.72
N LYS A 92 14.84 19.38 -9.01
CA LYS A 92 13.86 18.59 -9.78
C LYS A 92 14.49 17.41 -10.53
N GLU A 93 15.76 17.53 -10.87
CA GLU A 93 16.56 16.46 -11.45
C GLU A 93 17.93 16.47 -10.79
N PHE A 94 18.50 15.29 -10.58
CA PHE A 94 19.82 15.17 -9.99
C PHE A 94 20.46 13.83 -10.36
N HIS A 95 21.78 13.85 -10.42
CA HIS A 95 22.60 12.65 -10.49
C HIS A 95 22.87 12.14 -9.08
N LEU A 96 22.85 10.82 -8.90
CA LEU A 96 22.99 10.16 -7.61
C LEU A 96 23.99 8.98 -7.72
N PRO A 97 25.26 9.20 -7.36
CA PRO A 97 26.27 8.15 -7.39
C PRO A 97 25.96 6.95 -6.50
N PRO A 98 26.63 5.80 -6.71
CA PRO A 98 26.52 4.64 -5.83
C PRO A 98 26.73 5.00 -4.37
N LYS A 99 25.95 4.37 -3.48
CA LYS A 99 26.08 4.51 -2.01
C LYS A 99 25.97 5.95 -1.50
N SER A 100 25.44 6.87 -2.31
CA SER A 100 25.32 8.29 -1.96
C SER A 100 23.89 8.68 -1.60
N LYS A 101 23.75 9.87 -1.01
CA LYS A 101 22.46 10.44 -0.60
C LYS A 101 22.25 11.81 -1.22
N ARG A 102 20.99 12.12 -1.56
CA ARG A 102 20.55 13.45 -1.97
C ARG A 102 19.39 13.91 -1.11
N LEU A 103 19.50 15.13 -0.62
CA LEU A 103 18.39 15.86 0.00
C LEU A 103 17.60 16.59 -1.08
N VAL A 104 16.31 16.31 -1.16
CA VAL A 104 15.38 17.06 -2.00
C VAL A 104 14.38 17.77 -1.09
N ARG A 105 14.44 19.10 -1.09
CA ARG A 105 13.51 19.94 -0.33
C ARG A 105 12.21 20.10 -1.09
N PHE A 106 11.12 20.23 -0.36
CA PHE A 106 9.84 20.59 -0.93
C PHE A 106 9.15 21.72 -0.16
N VAL A 107 8.29 22.42 -0.86
CA VAL A 107 7.38 23.41 -0.33
C VAL A 107 6.00 23.21 -0.95
N VAL A 108 4.94 23.39 -0.17
CA VAL A 108 3.56 23.35 -0.63
C VAL A 108 3.01 24.77 -0.66
N LEU A 109 2.55 25.19 -1.84
CA LEU A 109 2.06 26.54 -2.14
C LEU A 109 0.67 26.45 -2.78
N PRO A 110 -0.39 26.32 -1.97
CA PRO A 110 -1.76 26.40 -2.49
C PRO A 110 -1.99 27.76 -3.17
N LYS A 111 -2.66 27.76 -4.33
CA LYS A 111 -2.91 28.99 -5.12
C LYS A 111 -4.05 29.87 -4.59
N LYS A 112 -4.92 29.29 -3.77
CA LYS A 112 -6.08 29.95 -3.15
C LYS A 112 -6.22 29.46 -1.71
N LYS A 113 -7.15 30.05 -0.96
CA LYS A 113 -7.55 29.51 0.35
C LYS A 113 -7.94 28.05 0.17
N VAL A 114 -7.38 27.18 1.01
CA VAL A 114 -7.68 25.74 1.02
C VAL A 114 -8.91 25.53 1.88
N GLU A 115 -9.90 24.81 1.35
CA GLU A 115 -11.10 24.45 2.09
C GLU A 115 -10.79 23.37 3.14
N ASP A 116 -11.71 23.21 4.10
CA ASP A 116 -11.59 22.23 5.17
C ASP A 116 -11.58 20.80 4.60
N GLY A 117 -10.52 20.04 4.92
CA GLY A 117 -10.38 18.66 4.50
C GLY A 117 -8.95 18.21 4.29
N GLN A 118 -8.82 16.97 3.85
CA GLN A 118 -7.55 16.36 3.48
C GLN A 118 -7.39 16.32 1.96
N TYR A 119 -6.17 16.63 1.53
CA TYR A 119 -5.68 16.62 0.16
C TYR A 119 -4.47 15.69 0.08
N TRP A 120 -4.22 15.08 -1.07
CA TRP A 120 -3.08 14.17 -1.22
C TRP A 120 -2.40 14.29 -2.58
N ALA A 121 -1.17 13.82 -2.60
CA ALA A 121 -0.32 13.69 -3.76
C ALA A 121 0.75 12.65 -3.42
N ALA A 122 1.61 12.31 -4.36
CA ALA A 122 2.82 11.58 -4.10
C ALA A 122 4.02 12.39 -4.57
N MET A 123 5.13 12.24 -3.88
CA MET A 123 6.42 12.44 -4.50
C MET A 123 6.67 11.24 -5.40
N GLU A 124 6.86 11.50 -6.68
CA GLU A 124 7.25 10.50 -7.67
C GLU A 124 8.72 10.69 -8.02
N LEU A 125 9.51 9.64 -7.79
CA LEU A 125 10.91 9.56 -8.16
C LEU A 125 11.06 8.65 -9.38
N GLU A 126 11.19 9.26 -10.54
CA GLU A 126 11.37 8.59 -11.83
C GLU A 126 12.86 8.39 -12.10
N SER A 127 13.28 7.17 -12.41
CA SER A 127 14.61 6.96 -12.99
C SER A 127 14.65 7.47 -14.43
N LEU A 128 15.61 8.32 -14.76
CA LEU A 128 15.88 8.74 -16.13
C LEU A 128 16.71 7.72 -16.90
N GLU A 129 17.28 6.76 -16.19
CA GLU A 129 18.03 5.65 -16.74
C GLU A 129 17.17 4.38 -16.65
N GLY A 130 16.76 3.87 -17.81
CA GLY A 130 16.06 2.60 -17.90
C GLY A 130 17.05 1.43 -17.87
N ARG A 131 16.59 0.28 -17.41
CA ARG A 131 17.34 -0.98 -17.51
C ARG A 131 16.89 -1.72 -18.77
N ASP A 132 17.81 -1.88 -19.70
CA ASP A 132 17.58 -2.66 -20.91
C ASP A 132 17.94 -4.13 -20.68
N TYR A 133 16.99 -5.01 -20.99
CA TYR A 133 17.16 -6.45 -21.00
C TYR A 133 17.01 -6.92 -22.44
N SER A 134 17.95 -7.71 -22.92
CA SER A 134 17.90 -8.30 -24.26
C SER A 134 18.10 -9.80 -24.16
N THR A 135 17.19 -10.58 -24.76
CA THR A 135 17.32 -12.03 -24.86
C THR A 135 16.98 -12.48 -26.28
N LYS A 136 17.43 -13.68 -26.65
CA LYS A 136 17.09 -14.31 -27.92
C LYS A 136 16.32 -15.59 -27.67
N ASP A 137 15.31 -15.85 -28.50
CA ASP A 137 14.68 -17.16 -28.50
C ASP A 137 15.49 -18.18 -29.30
N GLU A 138 15.04 -19.43 -29.28
CA GLU A 138 15.66 -20.56 -29.98
C GLU A 138 15.72 -20.37 -31.51
N GLN A 139 14.90 -19.46 -32.06
CA GLN A 139 14.84 -19.15 -33.49
C GLN A 139 15.66 -17.91 -33.85
N GLY A 140 16.43 -17.35 -32.90
CA GLY A 140 17.31 -16.21 -33.09
C GLY A 140 16.59 -14.84 -33.08
N ARG A 141 15.29 -14.78 -32.74
CA ARG A 141 14.55 -13.53 -32.60
C ARG A 141 14.97 -12.83 -31.32
N THR A 142 15.22 -11.52 -31.39
CA THR A 142 15.66 -10.73 -30.24
C THR A 142 14.47 -10.06 -29.56
N PHE A 143 14.33 -10.26 -28.26
CA PHE A 143 13.37 -9.59 -27.40
C PHE A 143 14.11 -8.55 -26.56
N ASN A 144 13.72 -7.28 -26.69
CA ASN A 144 14.26 -6.16 -25.93
C ASN A 144 13.19 -5.62 -24.98
N LEU A 145 13.50 -5.55 -23.69
CA LEU A 145 12.65 -5.01 -22.64
C LEU A 145 13.38 -3.87 -21.95
N LYS A 146 12.80 -2.67 -21.98
CA LYS A 146 13.28 -1.52 -21.20
C LYS A 146 12.40 -1.33 -19.98
N VAL A 147 12.99 -1.37 -18.79
CA VAL A 147 12.29 -1.17 -17.51
C VAL A 147 12.71 0.17 -16.92
N ILE A 148 11.75 1.06 -16.67
CA ILE A 148 11.99 2.33 -16.00
C ILE A 148 11.28 2.29 -14.64
N PRO A 149 12.01 2.14 -13.52
CA PRO A 149 11.41 2.14 -12.20
C PRO A 149 10.97 3.54 -11.78
N SER A 150 9.84 3.63 -11.09
CA SER A 150 9.35 4.83 -10.42
C SER A 150 8.96 4.48 -8.98
N VAL A 151 9.29 5.36 -8.03
CA VAL A 151 8.94 5.20 -6.61
C VAL A 151 7.97 6.30 -6.21
N LEU A 152 6.86 5.92 -5.59
CA LEU A 152 5.85 6.84 -5.08
C LEU A 152 5.92 6.88 -3.55
N ALA A 153 6.15 8.07 -2.99
CA ALA A 153 6.02 8.33 -1.56
C ALA A 153 4.78 9.20 -1.31
N PRO A 154 3.71 8.66 -0.70
CA PRO A 154 2.49 9.41 -0.43
C PRO A 154 2.72 10.63 0.46
N MET A 155 2.02 11.71 0.14
CA MET A 155 1.98 12.94 0.91
C MET A 155 0.51 13.26 1.19
N PHE A 156 0.17 13.56 2.43
CA PHE A 156 -1.18 13.93 2.87
C PHE A 156 -1.15 15.30 3.55
N GLY A 157 -2.00 16.22 3.12
CA GLY A 157 -2.10 17.56 3.68
C GLY A 157 -3.47 17.82 4.28
N ARG A 158 -3.52 18.39 5.48
CA ARG A 158 -4.76 18.75 6.18
C ARG A 158 -4.93 20.26 6.26
N ALA A 159 -6.11 20.75 5.90
CA ALA A 159 -6.53 22.13 6.09
C ALA A 159 -7.81 22.18 6.93
N GLY A 160 -7.92 23.20 7.80
CA GLY A 160 -9.12 23.45 8.58
C GLY A 160 -9.54 22.27 9.45
N LYS A 161 -10.86 22.08 9.58
CA LYS A 161 -11.47 20.99 10.34
C LYS A 161 -11.49 19.70 9.53
N ILE A 162 -10.98 18.63 10.14
CA ILE A 162 -11.06 17.27 9.62
C ILE A 162 -12.21 16.53 10.30
N SER A 163 -13.08 15.92 9.51
CA SER A 163 -14.24 15.14 9.90
C SER A 163 -14.26 13.83 9.08
N PRO A 164 -13.53 12.80 9.52
CA PRO A 164 -13.57 11.48 8.92
C PRO A 164 -14.96 10.86 9.14
N ASP A 165 -15.51 10.22 8.11
CA ASP A 165 -16.84 9.65 8.16
C ASP A 165 -16.98 8.52 7.13
N PHE A 166 -17.78 7.52 7.44
CA PHE A 166 -17.97 6.34 6.59
C PHE A 166 -19.44 5.99 6.41
N GLU A 167 -19.73 5.23 5.37
CA GLU A 167 -21.01 4.59 5.13
C GLU A 167 -20.81 3.14 4.77
N ILE A 168 -21.74 2.29 5.18
CA ILE A 168 -21.80 0.92 4.69
C ILE A 168 -22.77 0.91 3.52
N LYS A 169 -22.29 0.49 2.35
CA LYS A 169 -23.13 0.34 1.16
C LYS A 169 -23.85 -1.00 1.16
N THR A 170 -23.11 -2.06 1.41
CA THR A 170 -23.61 -3.44 1.45
C THR A 170 -22.86 -4.24 2.52
N GLU A 171 -23.52 -5.27 3.04
CA GLU A 171 -22.86 -6.29 3.85
C GLU A 171 -23.55 -7.65 3.64
N ALA A 172 -22.78 -8.73 3.79
CA ALA A 172 -23.30 -10.08 3.73
C ALA A 172 -22.40 -11.06 4.50
N LEU A 173 -23.02 -12.00 5.20
CA LEU A 173 -22.36 -13.22 5.69
C LEU A 173 -22.77 -14.37 4.77
N LEU A 174 -21.80 -14.93 4.05
CA LEU A 174 -21.99 -15.93 3.01
C LEU A 174 -21.21 -17.21 3.33
N LYS A 175 -21.52 -18.28 2.61
CA LYS A 175 -20.73 -19.52 2.59
C LYS A 175 -19.99 -19.61 1.26
N ASN A 176 -18.69 -19.85 1.28
CA ASN A 176 -17.93 -20.11 0.06
C ASN A 176 -18.22 -21.53 -0.50
N PRO A 177 -17.71 -21.90 -1.69
CA PRO A 177 -17.93 -23.25 -2.25
C PRO A 177 -17.42 -24.42 -1.39
N ARG A 178 -16.59 -24.14 -0.37
CA ARG A 178 -16.09 -25.12 0.61
C ARG A 178 -16.93 -25.15 1.90
N GLY A 179 -18.00 -24.36 1.99
CA GLY A 179 -18.84 -24.26 3.19
C GLY A 179 -18.27 -23.39 4.32
N GLN A 180 -17.19 -22.63 4.07
CA GLN A 180 -16.58 -21.75 5.06
C GLN A 180 -17.30 -20.40 5.09
N ASN A 181 -17.38 -19.76 6.27
CA ASN A 181 -18.01 -18.46 6.42
C ASN A 181 -17.14 -17.37 5.79
N VAL A 182 -17.76 -16.49 5.01
CA VAL A 182 -17.13 -15.33 4.38
C VAL A 182 -17.95 -14.10 4.69
N PHE A 183 -17.35 -13.13 5.37
CA PHE A 183 -17.95 -11.84 5.58
C PHE A 183 -17.51 -10.88 4.47
N GLU A 184 -18.48 -10.29 3.78
CA GLU A 184 -18.27 -9.26 2.79
C GLU A 184 -18.89 -7.95 3.27
N ILE A 185 -18.14 -6.85 3.15
CA ILE A 185 -18.64 -5.51 3.44
C ILE A 185 -18.12 -4.51 2.44
N GLU A 186 -18.99 -3.61 2.00
CA GLU A 186 -18.62 -2.49 1.14
C GLU A 186 -18.71 -1.19 1.93
N ILE A 187 -17.57 -0.52 2.09
CA ILE A 187 -17.42 0.70 2.89
C ILE A 187 -17.13 1.87 1.96
N GLY A 188 -17.94 2.93 2.05
CA GLY A 188 -17.73 4.22 1.41
C GLY A 188 -17.16 5.26 2.36
N ASN A 189 -16.27 6.12 1.88
CA ASN A 189 -15.76 7.27 2.63
C ASN A 189 -16.54 8.53 2.24
N LYS A 190 -17.43 8.97 3.15
CA LYS A 190 -18.25 10.18 2.99
C LYS A 190 -17.71 11.39 3.76
N GLY A 191 -16.58 11.20 4.47
CA GLY A 191 -15.93 12.25 5.24
C GLY A 191 -15.07 13.17 4.37
N ASN A 192 -14.53 14.23 4.99
CA ASN A 192 -13.63 15.15 4.31
C ASN A 192 -12.14 14.77 4.45
N ALA A 193 -11.83 13.54 4.86
CA ALA A 193 -10.48 13.04 5.02
C ALA A 193 -10.34 11.58 4.59
N VAL A 194 -9.12 11.19 4.23
CA VAL A 194 -8.77 9.80 3.95
C VAL A 194 -8.93 8.98 5.23
N LEU A 195 -9.63 7.85 5.13
CA LEU A 195 -9.74 6.91 6.23
C LEU A 195 -8.56 5.95 6.20
N ASN A 196 -8.00 5.63 7.36
CA ASN A 196 -7.00 4.57 7.52
C ASN A 196 -7.43 3.66 8.67
N PHE A 197 -8.29 2.71 8.36
CA PHE A 197 -8.90 1.84 9.36
C PHE A 197 -8.27 0.46 9.38
N ARG A 198 -8.41 -0.23 10.52
CA ARG A 198 -8.15 -1.65 10.68
C ARG A 198 -9.44 -2.33 11.10
N GLY A 199 -9.70 -3.49 10.51
CA GLY A 199 -10.81 -4.34 10.90
C GLY A 199 -10.38 -5.40 11.89
N TYR A 200 -11.30 -5.82 12.75
CA TYR A 200 -11.16 -6.89 13.71
C TYR A 200 -12.49 -7.63 13.80
N TYR A 201 -12.45 -8.92 14.09
CA TYR A 201 -13.63 -9.64 14.50
C TYR A 201 -13.37 -10.47 15.75
N GLN A 202 -14.43 -10.67 16.52
CA GLN A 202 -14.51 -11.55 17.67
C GLN A 202 -15.68 -12.51 17.46
N ILE A 203 -15.53 -13.73 17.95
CA ILE A 203 -16.58 -14.74 17.98
C ILE A 203 -16.86 -15.04 19.44
N GLU A 204 -18.11 -14.91 19.84
CA GLU A 204 -18.60 -15.20 21.18
C GLU A 204 -19.47 -16.45 21.18
N ASP A 205 -19.36 -17.26 22.23
CA ASP A 205 -20.24 -18.39 22.47
C ASP A 205 -21.61 -17.94 23.06
N SER A 206 -22.47 -18.90 23.39
CA SER A 206 -23.77 -18.64 24.00
C SER A 206 -23.71 -17.99 25.40
N ASN A 207 -22.54 -18.02 26.06
CA ASN A 207 -22.31 -17.39 27.35
C ASN A 207 -21.74 -15.97 27.22
N ASN A 208 -21.60 -15.46 25.98
CA ASN A 208 -20.90 -14.22 25.63
C ASN A 208 -19.40 -14.25 25.97
N GLU A 209 -18.80 -15.44 26.02
CA GLU A 209 -17.34 -15.58 26.15
C GLU A 209 -16.70 -15.51 24.77
N VAL A 210 -15.67 -14.67 24.61
CA VAL A 210 -14.90 -14.59 23.36
C VAL A 210 -14.08 -15.86 23.19
N VAL A 211 -14.47 -16.69 22.23
CA VAL A 211 -13.82 -17.97 21.90
C VAL A 211 -12.80 -17.85 20.78
N HIS A 212 -12.87 -16.78 19.97
CA HIS A 212 -11.90 -16.51 18.91
C HIS A 212 -11.86 -15.01 18.59
N GLU A 213 -10.68 -14.52 18.21
CA GLU A 213 -10.51 -13.17 17.69
C GLU A 213 -9.44 -13.14 16.60
N SER A 214 -9.62 -12.27 15.60
CA SER A 214 -8.60 -12.08 14.57
C SER A 214 -8.71 -10.71 13.90
N ALA A 215 -7.63 -10.30 13.25
CA ALA A 215 -7.61 -9.10 12.42
C ALA A 215 -8.32 -9.37 11.08
N MET A 216 -8.94 -8.32 10.55
CA MET A 216 -9.51 -8.29 9.21
C MET A 216 -8.75 -7.30 8.33
N ASP A 217 -9.00 -7.40 7.03
CA ASP A 217 -8.51 -6.43 6.08
C ASP A 217 -8.97 -5.01 6.43
N GLY A 218 -8.10 -4.05 6.15
CA GLY A 218 -8.38 -2.64 6.27
C GLY A 218 -7.43 -1.86 5.38
N GLY A 219 -7.18 -0.61 5.74
CA GLY A 219 -6.20 0.24 5.08
C GLY A 219 -6.78 1.57 4.66
N LEU A 220 -6.16 2.15 3.64
CA LEU A 220 -6.53 3.47 3.14
C LEU A 220 -7.80 3.39 2.29
N LEU A 221 -8.75 4.27 2.59
CA LEU A 221 -9.91 4.55 1.76
C LEU A 221 -9.96 6.04 1.48
N LEU A 222 -9.64 6.41 0.23
CA LEU A 222 -9.63 7.80 -0.23
C LEU A 222 -11.04 8.42 -0.16
N ARG A 223 -11.10 9.74 -0.13
CA ARG A 223 -12.38 10.48 -0.12
C ARG A 223 -13.21 10.15 -1.35
N ASP A 224 -14.53 10.07 -1.18
CA ASP A 224 -15.50 9.79 -2.22
C ASP A 224 -15.27 8.44 -2.93
N LYS A 225 -14.51 7.54 -2.30
CA LYS A 225 -14.29 6.17 -2.77
C LYS A 225 -15.02 5.18 -1.90
N THR A 226 -15.39 4.08 -2.55
CA THR A 226 -15.99 2.91 -1.94
C THR A 226 -15.12 1.71 -2.23
N ARG A 227 -14.99 0.81 -1.25
CA ARG A 227 -14.20 -0.41 -1.39
C ARG A 227 -14.87 -1.59 -0.69
N LYS A 228 -14.85 -2.73 -1.37
CA LYS A 228 -15.27 -4.03 -0.83
C LYS A 228 -14.12 -4.67 -0.05
N TYR A 229 -14.43 -5.17 1.13
CA TYR A 229 -13.55 -5.97 1.98
C TYR A 229 -14.16 -7.35 2.14
N VAL A 230 -13.33 -8.38 2.05
CA VAL A 230 -13.74 -9.78 2.11
C VAL A 230 -12.87 -10.48 3.14
N THR A 231 -13.49 -11.06 4.15
CA THR A 231 -12.79 -11.79 5.23
C THR A 231 -13.30 -13.21 5.29
N LEU A 232 -12.37 -14.17 5.19
CA LEU A 232 -12.63 -15.56 5.50
C LEU A 232 -12.68 -15.74 7.03
N ILE A 233 -13.78 -16.29 7.53
CA ILE A 233 -13.98 -16.61 8.94
C ILE A 233 -13.98 -18.13 9.06
N ASP A 234 -12.80 -18.66 9.37
CA ASP A 234 -12.56 -20.12 9.43
C ASP A 234 -11.71 -20.49 10.66
N PRO A 235 -12.21 -20.21 11.88
CA PRO A 235 -11.57 -20.69 13.10
C PRO A 235 -11.84 -22.19 13.31
N GLU A 236 -10.95 -22.86 14.02
CA GLU A 236 -11.15 -24.25 14.46
C GLU A 236 -12.06 -24.27 15.70
N LEU A 237 -13.38 -24.17 15.49
CA LEU A 237 -14.38 -24.20 16.57
C LEU A 237 -15.29 -25.44 16.45
N PRO A 238 -15.81 -25.98 17.58
CA PRO A 238 -16.84 -27.01 17.54
C PRO A 238 -18.09 -26.54 16.77
N PRO A 239 -18.82 -27.46 16.12
CA PRO A 239 -20.10 -27.12 15.48
C PRO A 239 -21.07 -26.49 16.48
N GLY A 240 -21.69 -25.39 16.10
CA GLY A 240 -22.53 -24.60 17.01
C GLY A 240 -22.93 -23.25 16.45
N ASN A 241 -23.77 -22.55 17.20
CA ASN A 241 -24.16 -21.17 16.91
C ASN A 241 -23.34 -20.22 17.78
N TYR A 242 -22.89 -19.14 17.19
CA TYR A 242 -22.03 -18.14 17.82
C TYR A 242 -22.47 -16.74 17.39
N THR A 243 -21.98 -15.74 18.11
CA THR A 243 -22.15 -14.33 17.76
C THR A 243 -20.85 -13.80 17.18
N LEU A 244 -20.90 -13.27 15.96
CA LEU A 244 -19.80 -12.60 15.29
C LEU A 244 -19.89 -11.09 15.53
N LYS A 245 -18.92 -10.53 16.24
CA LYS A 245 -18.74 -9.08 16.40
C LYS A 245 -17.64 -8.59 15.49
N ILE A 246 -17.91 -7.55 14.71
CA ILE A 246 -16.97 -6.94 13.77
C ILE A 246 -16.78 -5.48 14.14
N LEU A 247 -15.52 -5.05 14.13
CA LEU A 247 -15.10 -3.71 14.48
C LEU A 247 -14.15 -3.16 13.42
N TYR A 248 -14.50 -2.05 12.77
CA TYR A 248 -13.54 -1.24 12.04
C TYR A 248 -13.23 0.05 12.80
N ALA A 249 -11.97 0.22 13.17
CA ALA A 249 -11.48 1.38 13.89
C ALA A 249 -10.41 2.13 13.08
N SER A 250 -10.45 3.46 13.08
CA SER A 250 -9.45 4.33 12.45
C SER A 250 -9.00 5.40 13.43
N LYS A 251 -7.74 5.81 13.34
CA LYS A 251 -7.26 7.01 14.02
C LYS A 251 -8.00 8.22 13.46
N GLY A 252 -8.83 8.86 14.28
CA GLY A 252 -9.60 10.06 13.90
C GLY A 252 -11.07 9.80 13.58
N LEU A 253 -11.54 8.55 13.54
CA LEU A 253 -12.97 8.26 13.63
C LEU A 253 -13.43 8.48 15.07
N SER A 254 -14.52 9.23 15.25
CA SER A 254 -15.12 9.47 16.57
C SER A 254 -15.89 8.27 17.11
N VAL A 255 -16.45 7.46 16.20
CA VAL A 255 -17.17 6.22 16.52
C VAL A 255 -16.66 5.13 15.58
N PRO A 256 -16.26 3.95 16.10
CA PRO A 256 -15.90 2.84 15.23
C PRO A 256 -17.14 2.30 14.50
N LEU A 257 -16.90 1.57 13.42
CA LEU A 257 -17.96 0.81 12.76
C LEU A 257 -18.09 -0.54 13.45
N GLU A 258 -19.24 -0.80 14.06
CA GLU A 258 -19.53 -2.07 14.75
C GLU A 258 -20.65 -2.83 14.05
N ARG A 259 -20.51 -4.15 13.97
CA ARG A 259 -21.56 -5.07 13.52
C ARG A 259 -21.62 -6.29 14.43
N GLU A 260 -22.83 -6.79 14.62
CA GLU A 260 -23.09 -8.03 15.33
C GLU A 260 -23.99 -8.90 14.46
N LEU A 261 -23.57 -10.15 14.24
CA LEU A 261 -24.21 -11.09 13.31
C LEU A 261 -24.22 -12.47 13.94
N GLU A 262 -25.27 -13.26 13.70
CA GLU A 262 -25.26 -14.68 14.05
C GLU A 262 -24.43 -15.48 13.02
N ILE A 263 -23.62 -16.43 13.50
CA ILE A 263 -22.77 -17.29 12.66
C ILE A 263 -22.82 -18.74 13.14
N SER A 264 -22.73 -19.69 12.21
CA SER A 264 -22.65 -21.11 12.51
C SER A 264 -21.50 -21.81 11.76
N PHE A 265 -20.89 -22.78 12.44
CA PHE A 265 -19.80 -23.62 11.94
C PHE A 265 -20.26 -25.07 11.80
#